data_AF-A0AAV5RQ57-F1
#
_entry.id   AF-A0AAV5RQ57-F1
#
_cell.length_a   1.000
_cell.length_b   1.000
_cell.length_c   1.000
_cell.angle_alpha   90.00
_cell.angle_beta   90.00
_cell.angle_gamma   90.00
#
_symmetry.space_group_name_H-M   'P 1'
#
loop_
_entity.id
_entity.type
_entity.pdbx_description
1 polymer ?
#
loop_
_entity_poly.entity_id
_entity_poly.type
_entity_poly.pdbx_seq_one_letter_code
_entity_poly.pdbx_strand_id
1 'polypeptide(L)'
;MSMRISKKQVLSDEINDTPDNIEGPPQGWLQKAFFYCTLSPSDLQLVISEHIESIDWDSRAESIARPLGMFATFVFYMLRLVQDSVVKPAYYKNSADKDAFDLSKSETLQGMSSLSRYSNSKIQVEKRRNIMFNTIDSTITCVLVCMVLMNMRIAYQFLFNQYRSYSLFNFDPEVDSPNLTKRSLTDLSKSYLKDMGKKGLWSMIKYFILMKVNKEMMDRELNDKYFYTLNKWSPTKFTTQLFIHFNPVNVCFLWLTNVSFASFLLVMVIWTAFRFVIQDRYEVRLTDESIITAALVDQMNKKMIQNRTNKHYQNVLVDATNKRTPFVRFEPAITHNPIFQTHSLNGDLIRERFNRKIHQFEDVSDDTITKNTIPNSRSSP
;
A
#
# COMPACT_ATOMS: atom_id res chain seq x y z
N MET A 1 34.68 -16.92 -0.44
CA MET A 1 34.73 -18.16 0.36
C MET A 1 33.42 -18.27 1.11
N SER A 2 32.63 -19.28 0.77
CA SER A 2 31.29 -19.54 1.29
C SER A 2 31.40 -20.45 2.52
N MET A 3 30.73 -20.11 3.62
CA MET A 3 30.50 -21.05 4.71
C MET A 3 29.01 -21.07 5.07
N ARG A 4 28.37 -22.18 4.67
CA ARG A 4 27.06 -22.64 5.16
C ARG A 4 27.23 -23.17 6.58
N ILE A 5 26.41 -22.67 7.51
CA ILE A 5 26.29 -23.25 8.86
C ILE A 5 25.10 -24.20 8.85
N SER A 6 25.42 -25.50 8.93
CA SER A 6 24.46 -26.60 9.14
C SER A 6 24.16 -26.73 10.63
N LYS A 7 22.94 -26.42 11.04
CA LYS A 7 22.43 -26.73 12.39
C LYS A 7 21.90 -28.16 12.40
N LYS A 8 22.69 -29.11 12.89
CA LYS A 8 22.20 -30.36 13.48
C LYS A 8 23.18 -30.82 14.55
N GLN A 9 22.61 -31.31 15.65
CA GLN A 9 23.27 -31.93 16.80
C GLN A 9 24.05 -30.98 17.70
N VAL A 10 23.43 -30.57 18.82
CA VAL A 10 23.82 -30.98 20.19
C VAL A 10 22.65 -30.54 21.09
N LEU A 11 21.83 -31.49 21.55
CA LEU A 11 21.34 -31.57 22.92
C LEU A 11 20.53 -32.87 23.05
N SER A 12 21.21 -33.92 23.46
CA SER A 12 20.63 -35.06 24.15
C SER A 12 21.36 -35.11 25.48
N ASP A 13 20.64 -34.90 26.58
CA ASP A 13 20.58 -35.86 27.68
C ASP A 13 19.61 -35.38 28.76
N GLU A 14 18.71 -36.32 29.08
CA GLU A 14 18.07 -36.61 30.37
C GLU A 14 17.30 -35.51 31.13
N ILE A 15 15.97 -35.68 31.18
CA ILE A 15 15.19 -35.85 32.42
C ILE A 15 13.95 -36.70 32.06
N ASN A 16 13.78 -37.80 32.79
CA ASN A 16 12.62 -38.70 32.77
C ASN A 16 11.41 -38.12 33.52
N ASP A 17 10.24 -38.64 33.14
CA ASP A 17 8.97 -38.75 33.88
C ASP A 17 8.03 -37.53 34.02
N THR A 18 7.21 -37.33 32.98
CA THR A 18 5.75 -37.07 33.12
C THR A 18 4.99 -37.61 31.88
N PRO A 19 3.86 -38.33 32.03
CA PRO A 19 3.02 -38.72 30.91
C PRO A 19 1.97 -37.64 30.65
N ASP A 20 2.38 -36.50 30.10
CA ASP A 20 1.42 -35.55 29.56
C ASP A 20 1.39 -35.67 28.04
N ASN A 21 0.25 -36.20 27.57
CA ASN A 21 -0.19 -36.16 26.18
C ASN A 21 -0.17 -34.71 25.70
N ILE A 22 0.96 -34.27 25.13
CA ILE A 22 1.00 -33.07 24.32
C ILE A 22 0.37 -33.46 22.98
N GLU A 23 -0.90 -33.07 22.83
CA GLU A 23 -1.66 -33.10 21.59
C GLU A 23 -0.86 -32.43 20.46
N GLY A 24 -0.08 -33.22 19.74
CA GLY A 24 0.46 -32.79 18.45
C GLY A 24 -0.69 -32.51 17.49
N PRO A 25 -0.61 -31.49 16.61
CA PRO A 25 -1.68 -31.17 15.68
C PRO A 25 -1.99 -32.41 14.82
N PRO A 26 -3.27 -32.82 14.70
CA PRO A 26 -3.64 -34.06 14.05
C PRO A 26 -3.15 -34.10 12.59
N GLN A 27 -2.50 -35.20 12.20
CA GLN A 27 -1.81 -35.32 10.91
C GLN A 27 -2.74 -35.57 9.70
N GLY A 28 -4.04 -35.80 9.90
CA GLY A 28 -5.01 -36.02 8.82
C GLY A 28 -5.88 -34.80 8.48
N TRP A 29 -6.15 -34.53 7.19
CA TRP A 29 -7.06 -33.44 6.76
C TRP A 29 -8.47 -33.58 7.35
N LEU A 30 -8.99 -34.81 7.46
CA LEU A 30 -10.29 -35.08 8.08
C LEU A 30 -10.29 -34.83 9.59
N GLN A 31 -9.23 -35.23 10.30
CA GLN A 31 -9.10 -34.94 11.74
C GLN A 31 -8.94 -33.44 12.00
N LYS A 32 -8.22 -32.72 11.13
CA LYS A 32 -8.17 -31.25 11.17
C LYS A 32 -9.54 -30.63 10.94
N ALA A 33 -10.30 -31.11 9.96
CA ALA A 33 -11.65 -30.63 9.71
C ALA A 33 -12.58 -30.86 10.91
N PHE A 34 -12.54 -32.05 11.53
CA PHE A 34 -13.29 -32.33 12.75
C PHE A 34 -12.85 -31.45 13.93
N PHE A 35 -11.54 -31.25 14.11
CA PHE A 35 -11.00 -30.35 15.13
C PHE A 35 -11.50 -28.90 14.93
N TYR A 36 -11.48 -28.39 13.70
CA TYR A 36 -12.03 -27.08 13.38
C TYR A 36 -13.54 -26.98 13.62
N CYS A 37 -14.30 -28.06 13.41
CA CYS A 37 -15.73 -28.11 13.73
C CYS A 37 -16.01 -28.14 15.24
N THR A 38 -15.06 -28.61 16.06
CA THR A 38 -15.19 -28.65 17.53
C THR A 38 -14.69 -27.38 18.24
N LEU A 39 -14.04 -26.46 17.52
CA LEU A 39 -13.59 -25.19 18.08
C LEU A 39 -14.77 -24.23 18.34
N SER A 40 -14.60 -23.36 19.34
CA SER A 40 -15.49 -22.20 19.52
C SER A 40 -15.45 -21.32 18.26
N PRO A 41 -16.60 -20.74 17.82
CA PRO A 41 -16.63 -19.82 16.68
C PRO A 41 -15.65 -18.65 16.80
N SER A 42 -15.39 -18.17 18.02
CA SER A 42 -14.41 -17.12 18.31
C SER A 42 -12.98 -17.54 17.98
N ASP A 43 -12.64 -18.77 18.36
CA ASP A 43 -11.29 -19.30 18.24
C ASP A 43 -11.02 -19.66 16.79
N LEU A 44 -12.04 -20.18 16.09
CA LEU A 44 -11.99 -20.41 14.65
C LEU A 44 -11.79 -19.10 13.88
N GLN A 45 -12.49 -18.02 14.26
CA GLN A 45 -12.27 -16.70 13.66
C GLN A 45 -10.83 -16.21 13.87
N LEU A 46 -10.29 -16.36 15.08
CA LEU A 46 -8.94 -15.94 15.41
C LEU A 46 -7.91 -16.74 14.61
N VAL A 47 -8.03 -18.06 14.57
CA VAL A 47 -7.14 -18.95 13.81
C VAL A 47 -7.19 -18.64 12.31
N ILE A 48 -8.39 -18.40 11.76
CA ILE A 48 -8.52 -18.00 10.36
C ILE A 48 -7.88 -16.64 10.12
N SER A 49 -8.07 -15.67 11.03
CA SER A 49 -7.47 -14.34 10.90
C SER A 49 -5.95 -14.40 10.94
N GLU A 50 -5.38 -15.13 11.89
CA GLU A 50 -3.94 -15.34 12.02
C GLU A 50 -3.39 -16.09 10.79
N HIS A 51 -4.11 -17.10 10.31
CA HIS A 51 -3.71 -17.82 9.11
C HIS A 51 -3.75 -16.93 7.86
N ILE A 52 -4.77 -16.09 7.72
CA ILE A 52 -4.87 -15.13 6.62
C ILE A 52 -3.76 -14.08 6.72
N GLU A 53 -3.47 -13.56 7.91
CA GLU A 53 -2.45 -12.51 8.10
C GLU A 53 -1.02 -13.04 7.98
N SER A 54 -0.77 -14.29 8.36
CA SER A 54 0.54 -14.93 8.23
C SER A 54 0.92 -15.27 6.77
N ILE A 55 -0.06 -15.31 5.86
CA ILE A 55 0.22 -15.51 4.43
C ILE A 55 0.79 -14.21 3.85
N ASP A 56 2.00 -14.30 3.30
CA ASP A 56 2.55 -13.22 2.46
C ASP A 56 1.81 -13.17 1.11
N TRP A 57 0.69 -12.44 1.09
CA TRP A 57 -0.16 -12.26 -0.09
C TRP A 57 0.58 -11.63 -1.28
N ASP A 58 1.61 -10.80 -1.02
CA ASP A 58 2.34 -10.13 -2.09
C ASP A 58 3.25 -11.08 -2.87
N SER A 59 3.81 -12.10 -2.23
CA SER A 59 4.54 -13.17 -2.91
C SER A 59 3.63 -14.03 -3.81
N ARG A 60 2.35 -14.14 -3.46
CA ARG A 60 1.34 -14.95 -4.16
C ARG A 60 0.50 -14.15 -5.16
N ALA A 61 0.86 -12.89 -5.40
CA ALA A 61 0.11 -12.03 -6.31
C ALA A 61 0.06 -12.60 -7.75
N GLU A 62 1.19 -13.08 -8.27
CA GLU A 62 1.26 -13.60 -9.63
C GLU A 62 0.68 -15.01 -9.76
N SER A 63 0.86 -15.86 -8.74
CA SER A 63 0.42 -17.25 -8.77
C SER A 63 -1.05 -17.45 -8.41
N ILE A 64 -1.63 -16.59 -7.56
CA ILE A 64 -3.01 -16.74 -7.07
C ILE A 64 -3.89 -15.59 -7.54
N ALA A 65 -3.51 -14.33 -7.29
CA ALA A 65 -4.40 -13.18 -7.55
C ALA A 65 -4.71 -13.02 -9.04
N ARG A 66 -3.69 -13.20 -9.89
CA ARG A 66 -3.81 -13.14 -11.35
C ARG A 66 -4.79 -14.18 -11.91
N PRO A 67 -4.60 -15.50 -11.71
CA PRO A 67 -5.55 -16.49 -12.21
C PRO A 67 -6.93 -16.36 -11.57
N LEU A 68 -7.01 -15.98 -10.29
CA LEU A 68 -8.29 -15.76 -9.61
C LEU A 68 -9.09 -14.61 -10.26
N GLY A 69 -8.44 -13.49 -10.54
CA GLY A 69 -9.07 -12.34 -11.21
C GLY A 69 -9.51 -12.68 -12.65
N MET A 70 -8.68 -13.38 -13.41
CA MET A 70 -9.04 -13.87 -14.75
C MET A 70 -10.23 -14.82 -14.70
N PHE A 71 -10.21 -15.77 -13.76
CA PHE A 71 -11.27 -16.74 -13.57
C PHE A 71 -12.59 -16.05 -13.19
N ALA A 72 -12.56 -15.08 -12.27
CA ALA A 72 -13.73 -14.31 -11.90
C ALA A 72 -14.35 -13.55 -13.10
N THR A 73 -13.53 -12.86 -13.90
CA THR A 73 -13.99 -12.18 -15.12
C THR A 73 -14.54 -13.17 -16.15
N PHE A 74 -13.88 -14.32 -16.32
CA PHE A 74 -14.31 -15.37 -17.23
C PHE A 74 -15.65 -15.99 -16.81
N VAL A 75 -15.81 -16.33 -15.53
CA VAL A 75 -17.07 -16.84 -14.98
C VAL A 75 -18.18 -15.80 -15.14
N PHE A 76 -17.90 -14.52 -14.87
CA PHE A 76 -18.87 -13.45 -15.08
C PHE A 76 -19.32 -13.36 -16.55
N TYR A 77 -18.37 -13.39 -17.49
CA TYR A 77 -18.64 -13.41 -18.92
C TYR A 77 -19.47 -14.64 -19.33
N MET A 78 -19.10 -15.84 -18.85
CA MET A 78 -19.81 -17.08 -19.20
C MET A 78 -21.24 -17.12 -18.66
N LEU A 79 -21.44 -16.68 -17.41
CA LEU A 79 -22.78 -16.58 -16.82
C LEU A 79 -23.65 -15.60 -17.61
N ARG A 80 -23.11 -14.45 -18.02
CA ARG A 80 -23.83 -13.50 -18.88
C ARG A 80 -24.10 -14.05 -20.28
N LEU A 81 -23.13 -14.73 -20.88
CA LEU A 81 -23.30 -15.36 -22.20
C LEU A 81 -24.40 -16.42 -22.17
N VAL A 82 -24.46 -17.25 -21.12
CA VAL A 82 -25.53 -18.24 -20.92
C VAL A 82 -26.87 -17.56 -20.70
N GLN A 83 -26.91 -16.49 -19.89
CA GLN A 83 -28.14 -15.74 -19.64
C GLN A 83 -28.69 -15.13 -20.94
N ASP A 84 -27.84 -14.51 -21.75
CA ASP A 84 -28.23 -13.80 -22.97
C ASP A 84 -28.48 -14.74 -24.16
N SER A 85 -27.73 -15.84 -24.28
CA SER A 85 -27.82 -16.75 -25.43
C SER A 85 -28.82 -17.88 -25.23
N VAL A 86 -29.00 -18.36 -23.99
CA VAL A 86 -29.82 -19.55 -23.69
C VAL A 86 -31.09 -19.18 -22.95
N VAL A 87 -30.98 -18.40 -21.87
CA VAL A 87 -32.10 -18.17 -20.95
C VAL A 87 -33.10 -17.15 -21.52
N LYS A 88 -32.63 -15.95 -21.91
CA LYS A 88 -33.51 -14.89 -22.45
C LYS A 88 -34.28 -15.32 -23.71
N PRO A 89 -33.66 -15.94 -24.75
CA PRO A 89 -34.41 -16.33 -25.95
C PRO A 89 -35.42 -17.44 -25.68
N ALA A 90 -35.13 -18.36 -24.74
CA ALA A 90 -36.07 -19.40 -24.33
C ALA A 90 -37.33 -18.83 -23.66
N TYR A 91 -37.22 -17.67 -23.00
CA TYR A 91 -38.38 -16.91 -22.49
C TYR A 91 -39.21 -16.30 -23.61
N TYR A 92 -38.58 -15.45 -24.42
CA TYR A 92 -39.31 -14.64 -25.40
C TYR A 92 -39.94 -15.49 -26.51
N LYS A 93 -39.26 -16.55 -26.97
CA LYS A 93 -39.80 -17.46 -27.98
C LYS A 93 -41.02 -18.24 -27.47
N ASN A 94 -41.01 -18.64 -26.19
CA ASN A 94 -42.14 -19.36 -25.60
C ASN A 94 -43.32 -18.46 -25.23
N SER A 95 -43.12 -17.16 -25.00
CA SER A 95 -44.22 -16.23 -24.69
C SER A 95 -44.90 -15.69 -25.94
N ALA A 96 -44.15 -15.42 -27.02
CA ALA A 96 -44.69 -14.89 -28.27
C ALA A 96 -45.63 -15.90 -28.99
N ASP A 97 -45.27 -17.19 -28.99
CA ASP A 97 -46.08 -18.23 -29.64
C ASP A 97 -47.36 -18.59 -28.86
N LYS A 98 -47.50 -18.15 -27.60
CA LYS A 98 -48.60 -18.56 -26.71
C LYS A 98 -49.72 -17.56 -26.57
N ASP A 99 -49.48 -16.26 -26.78
CA ASP A 99 -50.54 -15.26 -26.61
C ASP A 99 -51.57 -15.26 -27.76
N ALA A 100 -51.22 -15.80 -28.93
CA ALA A 100 -52.12 -15.83 -30.08
C ALA A 100 -53.24 -16.90 -29.99
N PHE A 101 -53.05 -17.97 -29.19
CA PHE A 101 -54.01 -19.09 -29.06
C PHE A 101 -53.97 -19.73 -27.66
N ASP A 102 -54.06 -18.93 -26.60
CA ASP A 102 -54.13 -19.45 -25.24
C ASP A 102 -55.55 -19.95 -24.89
N LEU A 103 -55.83 -21.23 -25.20
CA LEU A 103 -57.08 -21.91 -24.85
C LEU A 103 -57.32 -21.98 -23.33
N SER A 104 -56.31 -21.67 -22.50
CA SER A 104 -56.44 -21.63 -21.04
C SER A 104 -57.13 -20.37 -20.51
N LYS A 105 -57.24 -19.30 -21.31
CA LYS A 105 -57.92 -18.06 -20.89
C LYS A 105 -59.44 -18.09 -21.15
N SER A 106 -59.94 -19.07 -21.91
CA SER A 106 -61.35 -19.16 -22.29
C SER A 106 -62.11 -20.14 -21.39
N GLU A 107 -63.05 -19.61 -20.60
CA GLU A 107 -63.87 -20.37 -19.65
C GLU A 107 -64.80 -21.38 -20.35
N THR A 108 -65.26 -21.07 -21.57
CA THR A 108 -66.14 -21.93 -22.37
C THR A 108 -65.42 -23.18 -22.92
N LEU A 109 -64.14 -23.05 -23.28
CA LEU A 109 -63.33 -24.16 -23.79
C LEU A 109 -62.82 -25.08 -22.66
N GLN A 110 -62.63 -24.55 -21.45
CA GLN A 110 -62.28 -25.35 -20.27
C GLN A 110 -63.41 -26.28 -19.83
N GLY A 111 -64.67 -25.92 -20.11
CA GLY A 111 -65.84 -26.76 -19.82
C GLY A 111 -65.92 -28.05 -20.64
N MET A 112 -65.19 -28.18 -21.75
CA MET A 112 -65.15 -29.40 -22.55
C MET A 112 -64.17 -30.43 -21.95
N SER A 113 -64.72 -31.51 -21.38
CA SER A 113 -63.97 -32.58 -20.69
C SER A 113 -62.94 -33.31 -21.57
N SER A 114 -63.11 -33.31 -22.89
CA SER A 114 -62.19 -33.91 -23.86
C SER A 114 -60.96 -33.02 -24.14
N LEU A 115 -61.14 -31.70 -24.17
CA LEU A 115 -60.06 -30.73 -24.43
C LEU A 115 -59.27 -30.40 -23.17
N SER A 116 -59.90 -30.44 -21.99
CA SER A 116 -59.24 -30.15 -20.71
C SER A 116 -58.08 -31.10 -20.40
N ARG A 117 -58.16 -32.38 -20.80
CA ARG A 117 -57.05 -33.35 -20.63
C ARG A 117 -55.80 -33.01 -21.45
N TYR A 118 -55.98 -32.50 -22.67
CA TYR A 118 -54.88 -32.09 -23.54
C TYR A 118 -54.31 -30.72 -23.17
N SER A 119 -55.18 -29.82 -22.70
CA SER A 119 -54.80 -28.51 -22.16
C SER A 119 -53.95 -28.68 -20.90
N ASN A 120 -54.43 -29.43 -19.90
CA ASN A 120 -53.78 -29.52 -18.59
C ASN A 120 -52.41 -30.22 -18.64
N SER A 121 -52.23 -31.25 -19.47
CA SER A 121 -50.95 -31.99 -19.55
C SER A 121 -49.84 -31.17 -20.21
N LYS A 122 -50.11 -30.47 -21.33
CA LYS A 122 -49.13 -29.60 -21.99
C LYS A 122 -48.84 -28.34 -21.18
N ILE A 123 -49.87 -27.70 -20.62
CA ILE A 123 -49.72 -26.48 -19.80
C ILE A 123 -48.90 -26.77 -18.54
N GLN A 124 -49.11 -27.91 -17.88
CA GLN A 124 -48.37 -28.25 -16.65
C GLN A 124 -46.87 -28.49 -16.90
N VAL A 125 -46.51 -29.15 -18.01
CA VAL A 125 -45.11 -29.38 -18.40
C VAL A 125 -44.44 -28.04 -18.78
N GLU A 126 -45.12 -27.20 -19.53
CA GLU A 126 -44.59 -25.88 -19.92
C GLU A 126 -44.48 -24.91 -18.76
N LYS A 127 -45.45 -24.93 -17.83
CA LYS A 127 -45.40 -24.15 -16.59
C LYS A 127 -44.23 -24.59 -15.72
N ARG A 128 -43.98 -25.89 -15.58
CA ARG A 128 -42.81 -26.42 -14.84
C ARG A 128 -41.49 -26.01 -15.50
N ARG A 129 -41.42 -26.06 -16.83
CA ARG A 129 -40.24 -25.62 -17.60
C ARG A 129 -39.97 -24.13 -17.44
N ASN A 130 -41.01 -23.29 -17.53
CA ASN A 130 -40.88 -21.85 -17.33
C ASN A 130 -40.48 -21.52 -15.88
N ILE A 131 -41.07 -22.19 -14.88
CA ILE A 131 -40.63 -22.02 -13.48
C ILE A 131 -39.13 -22.37 -13.34
N MET A 132 -38.69 -23.48 -13.92
CA MET A 132 -37.28 -23.90 -13.88
C MET A 132 -36.35 -22.85 -14.51
N PHE A 133 -36.67 -22.31 -15.69
CA PHE A 133 -35.87 -21.25 -16.30
C PHE A 133 -35.85 -19.96 -15.47
N ASN A 134 -36.93 -19.66 -14.73
CA ASN A 134 -37.04 -18.43 -13.92
C ASN A 134 -36.19 -18.58 -12.67
N THR A 135 -36.21 -19.77 -12.08
CA THR A 135 -35.30 -20.12 -10.99
C THR A 135 -33.85 -20.03 -11.46
N ILE A 136 -33.51 -20.56 -12.63
CA ILE A 136 -32.14 -20.47 -13.19
C ILE A 136 -31.74 -19.01 -13.41
N ASP A 137 -32.57 -18.20 -14.08
CA ASP A 137 -32.28 -16.78 -14.33
C ASP A 137 -32.08 -15.99 -13.03
N SER A 138 -32.94 -16.23 -12.03
CA SER A 138 -32.84 -15.62 -10.71
C SER A 138 -31.57 -16.03 -9.98
N THR A 139 -31.18 -17.31 -10.04
CA THR A 139 -29.92 -17.79 -9.43
C THR A 139 -28.69 -17.19 -10.12
N ILE A 140 -28.66 -17.13 -11.46
CA ILE A 140 -27.57 -16.51 -12.22
C ILE A 140 -27.49 -15.02 -11.87
N THR A 141 -28.63 -14.32 -11.85
CA THR A 141 -28.69 -12.89 -11.50
C THR A 141 -28.20 -12.64 -10.08
N CYS A 142 -28.58 -13.47 -9.11
CA CYS A 142 -28.08 -13.40 -7.74
C CYS A 142 -26.56 -13.54 -7.68
N VAL A 143 -25.99 -14.55 -8.36
CA VAL A 143 -24.53 -14.75 -8.42
C VAL A 143 -23.83 -13.56 -9.09
N LEU A 144 -24.37 -13.04 -10.19
CA LEU A 144 -23.83 -11.86 -10.87
C LEU A 144 -23.85 -10.62 -9.97
N VAL A 145 -24.94 -10.38 -9.23
CA VAL A 145 -25.01 -9.27 -8.27
C VAL A 145 -23.97 -9.44 -7.17
N CYS A 146 -23.79 -10.64 -6.62
CA CYS A 146 -22.73 -10.92 -5.65
C CYS A 146 -21.33 -10.63 -6.23
N MET A 147 -21.07 -11.02 -7.47
CA MET A 147 -19.81 -10.72 -8.15
C MET A 147 -19.60 -9.22 -8.37
N VAL A 148 -20.65 -8.46 -8.73
CA VAL A 148 -20.59 -7.00 -8.84
C VAL A 148 -20.26 -6.36 -7.48
N LEU A 149 -20.92 -6.79 -6.40
CA LEU A 149 -20.65 -6.27 -5.07
C LEU A 149 -19.21 -6.57 -4.61
N MET A 150 -18.70 -7.77 -4.91
CA MET A 150 -17.31 -8.13 -4.65
C MET A 150 -16.34 -7.25 -5.47
N ASN A 151 -16.65 -7.01 -6.75
CA ASN A 151 -15.86 -6.14 -7.62
C ASN A 151 -15.81 -4.71 -7.09
N MET A 152 -16.97 -4.17 -6.70
CA MET A 152 -17.09 -2.83 -6.11
C MET A 152 -16.31 -2.71 -4.81
N ARG A 153 -16.31 -3.74 -3.96
CA ARG A 153 -15.50 -3.78 -2.74
C ARG A 153 -14.00 -3.76 -3.05
N ILE A 154 -13.54 -4.57 -4.00
CA ILE A 154 -12.13 -4.61 -4.43
C ILE A 154 -11.72 -3.25 -5.02
N ALA A 155 -12.55 -2.68 -5.89
CA ALA A 155 -12.33 -1.38 -6.50
C ALA A 155 -12.27 -0.27 -5.45
N TYR A 156 -13.19 -0.27 -4.48
CA TYR A 156 -13.20 0.68 -3.38
C TYR A 156 -11.91 0.56 -2.53
N GLN A 157 -11.52 -0.66 -2.17
CA GLN A 157 -10.31 -0.90 -1.39
C GLN A 157 -9.05 -0.44 -2.14
N PHE A 158 -8.95 -0.72 -3.43
CA PHE A 158 -7.80 -0.34 -4.26
C PHE A 158 -7.71 1.17 -4.48
N LEU A 159 -8.85 1.82 -4.76
CA LEU A 159 -8.90 3.24 -5.08
C LEU A 159 -8.84 4.15 -3.86
N PHE A 160 -9.34 3.74 -2.69
CA PHE A 160 -9.47 4.65 -1.54
C PHE A 160 -8.65 4.27 -0.32
N ASN A 161 -8.40 2.97 -0.11
CA ASN A 161 -7.84 2.50 1.15
C ASN A 161 -6.31 2.31 1.13
N GLN A 162 -5.64 2.77 0.08
CA GLN A 162 -4.21 2.48 -0.16
C GLN A 162 -3.34 3.75 -0.26
N TYR A 163 -3.81 4.88 0.25
CA TYR A 163 -3.01 6.11 0.31
C TYR A 163 -2.36 6.27 1.68
N ARG A 164 -1.04 6.48 1.69
CA ARG A 164 -0.28 6.82 2.88
C ARG A 164 0.25 8.24 2.75
N SER A 165 -0.04 9.07 3.75
CA SER A 165 0.45 10.45 3.78
C SER A 165 1.78 10.49 4.54
N TYR A 166 2.83 10.99 3.90
CA TYR A 166 4.15 11.19 4.48
C TYR A 166 4.42 12.69 4.61
N SER A 167 4.86 13.12 5.79
CA SER A 167 5.28 14.50 6.04
C SER A 167 6.81 14.56 6.00
N LEU A 168 7.34 15.30 5.03
CA LEU A 168 8.77 15.51 4.81
C LEU A 168 9.17 16.87 5.39
N PHE A 169 10.10 16.86 6.33
CA PHE A 169 10.61 18.05 7.00
C PHE A 169 12.03 18.35 6.55
N ASN A 170 12.35 19.63 6.33
CA ASN A 170 13.69 20.12 5.96
C ASN A 170 14.29 19.41 4.74
N PHE A 171 13.43 19.05 3.79
CA PHE A 171 13.77 18.41 2.53
C PHE A 171 13.26 19.29 1.40
N ASP A 172 14.15 19.70 0.50
CA ASP A 172 13.79 20.40 -0.74
C ASP A 172 13.90 19.38 -1.88
N PRO A 173 12.77 19.00 -2.51
CA PRO A 173 12.78 18.03 -3.59
C PRO A 173 13.43 18.61 -4.84
N GLU A 174 14.35 17.87 -5.44
CA GLU A 174 14.89 18.16 -6.78
C GLU A 174 13.94 17.69 -7.90
N VAL A 175 13.04 16.74 -7.58
CA VAL A 175 12.11 16.13 -8.52
C VAL A 175 10.68 16.46 -8.12
N ASP A 176 9.93 17.05 -9.06
CA ASP A 176 8.51 17.34 -8.89
C ASP A 176 7.67 16.07 -9.06
N SER A 177 6.83 15.77 -8.08
CA SER A 177 5.77 14.78 -8.18
C SER A 177 4.40 15.44 -8.08
N PRO A 178 3.39 14.99 -8.85
CA PRO A 178 2.02 15.51 -8.73
C PRO A 178 1.39 15.24 -7.36
N ASN A 179 1.93 14.30 -6.59
CA ASN A 179 1.44 13.94 -5.25
C ASN A 179 2.10 14.74 -4.12
N LEU A 180 3.09 15.58 -4.46
CA LEU A 180 3.84 16.41 -3.54
C LEU A 180 3.15 17.77 -3.34
N THR A 181 2.91 18.14 -2.10
CA THR A 181 2.20 19.38 -1.76
C THR A 181 2.94 20.14 -0.67
N LYS A 182 3.25 21.41 -0.91
CA LYS A 182 3.89 22.30 0.08
C LYS A 182 2.83 22.82 1.05
N ARG A 183 3.08 22.70 2.35
CA ARG A 183 2.19 23.17 3.43
C ARG A 183 2.93 24.03 4.44
N SER A 184 2.21 24.93 5.10
CA SER A 184 2.75 25.78 6.16
C SER A 184 2.84 25.00 7.47
N LEU A 185 3.88 25.25 8.27
CA LEU A 185 4.07 24.56 9.56
C LEU A 185 2.94 24.84 10.57
N THR A 186 2.19 25.94 10.41
CA THR A 186 1.01 26.27 11.21
C THR A 186 -0.18 25.32 10.96
N ASP A 187 -0.21 24.61 9.82
CA ASP A 187 -1.26 23.64 9.48
C ASP A 187 -1.03 22.27 10.16
N LEU A 188 0.18 22.01 10.68
CA LEU A 188 0.52 20.74 11.34
C LEU A 188 -0.35 20.48 12.59
N SER A 189 -0.70 21.54 13.34
CA SER A 189 -1.57 21.45 14.51
C SER A 189 -3.04 21.19 14.15
N LYS A 190 -3.47 21.57 12.95
CA LYS A 190 -4.85 21.41 12.46
C LYS A 190 -5.04 20.11 11.65
N SER A 191 -3.99 19.63 10.97
CA SER A 191 -4.05 18.42 10.13
C SER A 191 -4.27 17.14 10.93
N TYR A 192 -3.72 17.04 12.15
CA TYR A 192 -3.86 15.85 13.00
C TYR A 192 -5.32 15.52 13.36
N LEU A 193 -6.18 16.54 13.47
CA LEU A 193 -7.62 16.38 13.74
C LEU A 193 -8.45 16.13 12.46
N LYS A 194 -7.91 16.46 11.28
CA LYS A 194 -8.63 16.38 10.00
C LYS A 194 -8.29 15.11 9.20
N ASP A 195 -7.15 14.48 9.49
CA ASP A 195 -6.63 13.33 8.75
C ASP A 195 -7.23 11.97 9.15
N MET A 196 -7.99 11.86 10.24
CA MET A 196 -8.69 10.61 10.59
C MET A 196 -10.12 10.50 10.03
N GLY A 197 -10.71 11.59 9.52
CA GLY A 197 -12.17 11.65 9.30
C GLY A 197 -12.67 11.50 7.86
N LYS A 198 -12.15 12.26 6.89
CA LYS A 198 -12.85 12.44 5.59
C LYS A 198 -11.90 12.86 4.46
N LYS A 199 -11.38 11.90 3.68
CA LYS A 199 -10.80 12.16 2.34
C LYS A 199 -11.43 11.23 1.30
N GLY A 200 -12.67 11.51 0.92
CA GLY A 200 -13.33 10.89 -0.24
C GLY A 200 -13.05 11.67 -1.54
N LEU A 201 -13.30 11.05 -2.70
CA LEU A 201 -13.11 11.63 -4.06
C LEU A 201 -13.54 13.09 -4.22
N TRP A 202 -14.59 13.52 -3.52
CA TRP A 202 -15.07 14.89 -3.55
C TRP A 202 -14.04 15.91 -3.08
N SER A 203 -13.18 15.56 -2.12
CA SER A 203 -12.08 16.45 -1.72
C SER A 203 -10.98 16.47 -2.79
N MET A 204 -10.75 15.37 -3.51
CA MET A 204 -9.78 15.30 -4.61
C MET A 204 -10.24 16.03 -5.89
N ILE A 205 -11.51 15.90 -6.27
CA ILE A 205 -12.10 16.62 -7.40
C ILE A 205 -12.17 18.12 -7.09
N LYS A 206 -12.61 18.47 -5.86
CA LYS A 206 -12.56 19.86 -5.39
C LYS A 206 -11.12 20.37 -5.34
N TYR A 207 -10.14 19.54 -4.96
CA TYR A 207 -8.73 19.89 -4.98
C TYR A 207 -8.24 20.14 -6.40
N PHE A 208 -8.51 19.28 -7.38
CA PHE A 208 -8.10 19.50 -8.77
C PHE A 208 -8.70 20.78 -9.39
N ILE A 209 -9.96 21.10 -9.05
CA ILE A 209 -10.64 22.30 -9.56
C ILE A 209 -10.17 23.57 -8.81
N LEU A 210 -9.96 23.49 -7.50
CA LEU A 210 -9.63 24.65 -6.64
C LEU A 210 -8.13 24.93 -6.55
N MET A 211 -7.26 23.94 -6.79
CA MET A 211 -5.80 24.08 -6.70
C MET A 211 -5.22 24.94 -7.84
N LYS A 212 -5.86 24.96 -9.01
CA LYS A 212 -5.44 25.84 -10.12
C LYS A 212 -5.65 27.33 -9.79
N VAL A 213 -6.56 27.65 -8.87
CA VAL A 213 -6.86 29.03 -8.43
C VAL A 213 -6.07 29.40 -7.16
N ASN A 214 -5.83 28.46 -6.25
CA ASN A 214 -5.15 28.74 -4.98
C ASN A 214 -3.62 28.65 -5.02
N LYS A 215 -3.01 28.14 -6.10
CA LYS A 215 -1.54 28.03 -6.21
C LYS A 215 -0.86 29.40 -6.12
N GLU A 216 -1.46 30.43 -6.71
CA GLU A 216 -0.89 31.80 -6.73
C GLU A 216 -1.07 32.57 -5.42
N MET A 217 -2.12 32.28 -4.63
CA MET A 217 -2.34 32.92 -3.32
C MET A 217 -1.50 32.29 -2.19
N MET A 218 -1.33 30.97 -2.21
CA MET A 218 -0.58 30.25 -1.17
C MET A 218 0.92 30.59 -1.18
N ASP A 219 1.51 30.80 -2.35
CA ASP A 219 2.95 31.10 -2.48
C ASP A 219 3.34 32.46 -1.84
N ARG A 220 2.38 33.38 -1.61
CA ARG A 220 2.65 34.68 -0.94
C ARG A 220 2.66 34.62 0.59
N GLU A 221 1.97 33.67 1.23
CA GLU A 221 1.87 33.57 2.70
C GLU A 221 2.86 32.56 3.33
N LEU A 222 3.53 31.74 2.51
CA LEU A 222 4.34 30.59 2.96
C LEU A 222 5.78 30.92 3.40
N ASN A 223 6.13 32.20 3.53
CA ASN A 223 7.53 32.64 3.59
C ASN A 223 8.28 32.30 4.87
N ASP A 224 7.60 32.04 6.00
CA ASP A 224 8.35 31.89 7.25
C ASP A 224 8.78 30.45 7.55
N LYS A 225 7.94 29.43 7.32
CA LYS A 225 8.23 28.03 7.73
C LYS A 225 7.33 27.02 7.00
N TYR A 226 7.88 26.17 6.13
CA TYR A 226 7.13 25.17 5.34
C TYR A 226 7.58 23.72 5.54
N PHE A 227 6.69 22.77 5.24
CA PHE A 227 6.99 21.35 5.12
C PHE A 227 6.27 20.76 3.90
N TYR A 228 6.75 19.63 3.38
CA TYR A 228 6.12 18.96 2.26
C TYR A 228 5.27 17.78 2.74
N THR A 229 4.07 17.63 2.20
CA THR A 229 3.23 16.44 2.36
C THR A 229 3.16 15.67 1.06
N LEU A 230 3.56 14.40 1.10
CA LEU A 230 3.53 13.48 -0.03
C LEU A 230 2.46 12.40 0.23
N ASN A 231 1.44 12.34 -0.62
CA ASN A 231 0.43 11.29 -0.56
C ASN A 231 0.85 10.12 -1.45
N LYS A 232 1.58 9.16 -0.89
CA LYS A 232 2.03 7.97 -1.64
C LYS A 232 0.86 7.02 -1.85
N TRP A 233 0.66 6.62 -3.10
CA TRP A 233 -0.20 5.49 -3.44
C TRP A 233 0.57 4.17 -3.23
N SER A 234 0.11 3.34 -2.30
CA SER A 234 0.78 2.10 -1.89
C SER A 234 -0.15 0.88 -1.87
N PRO A 235 -0.75 0.48 -3.00
CA PRO A 235 -1.52 -0.76 -3.06
C PRO A 235 -0.60 -1.98 -2.92
N THR A 236 -1.15 -3.05 -2.34
CA THR A 236 -0.48 -4.35 -2.29
C THR A 236 -0.40 -4.95 -3.69
N LYS A 237 0.63 -5.77 -3.96
CA LYS A 237 0.79 -6.44 -5.27
C LYS A 237 -0.41 -7.34 -5.54
N PHE A 238 -0.89 -8.03 -4.49
CA PHE A 238 -2.06 -8.90 -4.57
C PHE A 238 -3.32 -8.15 -5.03
N THR A 239 -3.66 -7.04 -4.34
CA THR A 239 -4.86 -6.26 -4.68
C THR A 239 -4.76 -5.64 -6.06
N THR A 240 -3.57 -5.22 -6.47
CA THR A 240 -3.35 -4.65 -7.81
C THR A 240 -3.55 -5.68 -8.90
N GLN A 241 -2.95 -6.87 -8.77
CA GLN A 241 -3.15 -7.94 -9.75
C GLN A 241 -4.62 -8.36 -9.82
N LEU A 242 -5.30 -8.49 -8.68
CA LEU A 242 -6.73 -8.82 -8.65
C LEU A 242 -7.56 -7.73 -9.35
N PHE A 243 -7.30 -6.45 -9.07
CA PHE A 243 -8.03 -5.32 -9.65
C PHE A 243 -7.80 -5.15 -11.16
N ILE A 244 -6.59 -5.41 -11.66
CA ILE A 244 -6.29 -5.37 -13.10
C ILE A 244 -7.08 -6.44 -13.86
N HIS A 245 -7.12 -7.67 -13.32
CA HIS A 245 -7.74 -8.81 -14.01
C HIS A 245 -9.25 -8.88 -13.78
N PHE A 246 -9.74 -8.47 -12.61
CA PHE A 246 -11.15 -8.31 -12.29
C PHE A 246 -11.52 -6.81 -12.31
N ASN A 247 -11.42 -6.23 -13.51
CA ASN A 247 -11.58 -4.79 -13.73
C ASN A 247 -13.06 -4.35 -13.63
N PRO A 248 -13.39 -3.29 -12.86
CA PRO A 248 -14.74 -2.74 -12.78
C PRO A 248 -15.32 -2.27 -14.12
N VAL A 249 -14.47 -1.78 -15.04
CA VAL A 249 -14.92 -1.32 -16.36
C VAL A 249 -15.44 -2.50 -17.18
N ASN A 250 -14.77 -3.66 -17.13
CA ASN A 250 -15.22 -4.88 -17.80
C ASN A 250 -16.54 -5.38 -17.20
N VAL A 251 -16.66 -5.39 -15.87
CA VAL A 251 -17.89 -5.79 -15.19
C VAL A 251 -19.05 -4.87 -15.56
N CYS A 252 -18.82 -3.55 -15.59
CA CYS A 252 -19.82 -2.57 -15.99
C CYS A 252 -20.24 -2.73 -17.46
N PHE A 253 -19.27 -2.91 -18.37
CA PHE A 253 -19.54 -3.17 -19.78
C PHE A 253 -20.38 -4.43 -20.00
N LEU A 254 -19.99 -5.54 -19.38
CA LEU A 254 -20.73 -6.82 -19.45
C LEU A 254 -22.08 -6.79 -18.72
N TRP A 255 -22.28 -5.84 -17.81
CA TRP A 255 -23.57 -5.64 -17.15
C TRP A 255 -24.55 -4.87 -18.02
N LEU A 256 -24.07 -3.86 -18.75
CA LEU A 256 -24.92 -2.95 -19.53
C LEU A 256 -25.19 -3.43 -20.96
N THR A 257 -24.33 -4.28 -21.51
CA THR A 257 -24.42 -4.72 -22.92
C THR A 257 -24.88 -6.17 -23.03
N ASN A 258 -25.57 -6.50 -24.12
CA ASN A 258 -25.90 -7.89 -24.45
C ASN A 258 -24.60 -8.61 -24.85
N VAL A 259 -24.29 -9.69 -24.15
CA VAL A 259 -23.03 -10.39 -24.29
C VAL A 259 -23.11 -11.36 -25.46
N SER A 260 -22.18 -11.21 -26.40
CA SER A 260 -21.97 -12.11 -27.53
C SER A 260 -20.51 -12.53 -27.61
N PHE A 261 -20.17 -13.49 -28.47
CA PHE A 261 -18.76 -13.89 -28.65
C PHE A 261 -17.85 -12.71 -29.06
N ALA A 262 -18.35 -11.74 -29.82
CA ALA A 262 -17.60 -10.54 -30.19
C ALA A 262 -17.25 -9.64 -28.98
N SER A 263 -18.10 -9.65 -27.94
CA SER A 263 -17.84 -8.87 -26.72
C SER A 263 -16.60 -9.34 -25.96
N PHE A 264 -16.18 -10.60 -26.13
CA PHE A 264 -14.93 -11.11 -25.57
C PHE A 264 -13.70 -10.34 -26.08
N LEU A 265 -13.66 -10.00 -27.37
CA LEU A 265 -12.57 -9.21 -27.94
C LEU A 265 -12.52 -7.82 -27.31
N LEU A 266 -13.69 -7.21 -27.08
CA LEU A 266 -13.78 -5.90 -26.43
C LEU A 266 -13.30 -5.96 -24.97
N VAL A 267 -13.66 -7.02 -24.23
CA VAL A 267 -13.15 -7.28 -22.86
C VAL A 267 -11.62 -7.37 -22.84
N MET A 268 -11.01 -8.02 -23.84
CA MET A 268 -9.54 -8.10 -23.97
C MET A 268 -8.93 -6.71 -24.22
N VAL A 269 -9.54 -5.90 -25.10
CA VAL A 269 -9.08 -4.52 -25.37
C VAL A 269 -9.15 -3.66 -24.10
N ILE A 270 -10.30 -3.64 -23.41
CA ILE A 270 -10.44 -2.89 -22.14
C ILE A 270 -9.42 -3.37 -21.12
N TRP A 271 -9.19 -4.68 -21.01
CA TRP A 271 -8.21 -5.23 -20.08
C TRP A 271 -6.79 -4.73 -20.38
N THR A 272 -6.37 -4.72 -21.65
CA THR A 272 -5.06 -4.17 -22.04
C THR A 272 -4.94 -2.67 -21.78
N ALA A 273 -5.96 -1.88 -22.11
CA ALA A 273 -5.99 -0.45 -21.84
C ALA A 273 -5.89 -0.15 -20.34
N PHE A 274 -6.61 -0.92 -19.52
CA PHE A 274 -6.58 -0.75 -18.08
C PHE A 274 -5.22 -1.09 -17.47
N ARG A 275 -4.57 -2.14 -17.96
CA ARG A 275 -3.20 -2.48 -17.57
C ARG A 275 -2.23 -1.33 -17.87
N PHE A 276 -2.37 -0.68 -19.03
CA PHE A 276 -1.55 0.48 -19.40
C PHE A 276 -1.76 1.67 -18.45
N VAL A 277 -3.01 2.01 -18.12
CA VAL A 277 -3.33 3.09 -17.17
C VAL A 277 -2.74 2.82 -15.78
N ILE A 278 -2.81 1.58 -15.30
CA ILE A 278 -2.22 1.23 -14.00
C ILE A 278 -0.70 1.29 -14.03
N GLN A 279 -0.07 0.93 -15.15
CA GLN A 279 1.39 1.03 -15.32
C GLN A 279 1.88 2.48 -15.21
N ASP A 280 1.19 3.44 -15.84
CA ASP A 280 1.49 4.88 -15.71
C ASP A 280 1.42 5.34 -14.24
N ARG A 281 0.41 4.89 -13.50
CA ARG A 281 0.31 5.16 -12.06
C ARG A 281 1.43 4.52 -11.23
N TYR A 282 1.94 3.37 -11.66
CA TYR A 282 3.10 2.74 -11.02
C TYR A 282 4.38 3.54 -11.22
N GLU A 283 4.55 4.20 -12.36
CA GLU A 283 5.71 5.08 -12.60
C GLU A 283 5.72 6.26 -11.62
N VAL A 284 4.57 6.93 -11.44
CA VAL A 284 4.41 7.99 -10.43
C VAL A 284 4.69 7.46 -9.01
N ARG A 285 4.29 6.23 -8.70
CA ARG A 285 4.61 5.61 -7.41
C ARG A 285 6.12 5.40 -7.24
N LEU A 286 6.84 5.01 -8.29
CA LEU A 286 8.29 4.84 -8.24
C LEU A 286 8.99 6.18 -7.98
N THR A 287 8.53 7.27 -8.62
CA THR A 287 9.06 8.61 -8.35
C THR A 287 8.75 9.06 -6.92
N ASP A 288 7.56 8.76 -6.39
CA ASP A 288 7.23 9.06 -4.99
C ASP A 288 8.12 8.28 -4.02
N GLU A 289 8.44 7.03 -4.34
CA GLU A 289 9.34 6.19 -3.55
C GLU A 289 10.78 6.70 -3.57
N SER A 290 11.28 7.13 -4.73
CA SER A 290 12.60 7.75 -4.82
C SER A 290 12.68 9.03 -3.97
N ILE A 291 11.64 9.87 -3.99
CA ILE A 291 11.58 11.10 -3.17
C ILE A 291 11.66 10.75 -1.67
N ILE A 292 10.90 9.75 -1.22
CA ILE A 292 10.93 9.31 0.20
C ILE A 292 12.31 8.77 0.57
N THR A 293 12.91 7.95 -0.28
CA THR A 293 14.24 7.38 -0.01
C THR A 293 15.32 8.47 0.02
N ALA A 294 15.26 9.44 -0.88
CA ALA A 294 16.15 10.59 -0.90
C ALA A 294 16.00 11.43 0.38
N ALA A 295 14.76 11.71 0.81
CA ALA A 295 14.50 12.42 2.05
C ALA A 295 14.98 11.66 3.29
N LEU A 296 14.86 10.33 3.30
CA LEU A 296 15.35 9.48 4.40
C LEU A 296 16.88 9.48 4.46
N VAL A 297 17.55 9.37 3.31
CA VAL A 297 19.02 9.42 3.22
C VAL A 297 19.53 10.80 3.64
N ASP A 298 18.89 11.88 3.21
CA ASP A 298 19.24 13.24 3.63
C ASP A 298 19.06 13.43 5.15
N GLN A 299 17.94 12.94 5.70
CA GLN A 299 17.70 12.99 7.13
C GLN A 299 18.72 12.16 7.92
N MET A 300 19.09 10.98 7.44
CA MET A 300 20.12 10.14 8.03
C MET A 300 21.50 10.81 7.96
N ASN A 301 21.83 11.44 6.83
CA ASN A 301 23.07 12.19 6.65
C ASN A 301 23.15 13.35 7.65
N LYS A 302 22.10 14.18 7.75
CA LYS A 302 22.04 15.33 8.67
C LYS A 302 22.08 14.90 10.14
N LYS A 303 21.29 13.89 10.54
CA LYS A 303 21.15 13.50 11.96
C LYS A 303 22.26 12.58 12.48
N MET A 304 22.75 11.66 11.66
CA MET A 304 23.68 10.63 12.12
C MET A 304 25.09 10.86 11.61
N ILE A 305 25.25 11.09 10.31
CA ILE A 305 26.58 11.12 9.69
C ILE A 305 27.28 12.43 10.01
N GLN A 306 26.68 13.57 9.69
CA GLN A 306 27.27 14.89 9.95
C GLN A 306 27.55 15.10 11.45
N ASN A 307 26.64 14.67 12.34
CA ASN A 307 26.87 14.77 13.78
C ASN A 307 28.04 13.90 14.26
N ARG A 308 28.34 12.78 13.60
CA ARG A 308 29.47 11.90 13.96
C ARG A 308 30.78 12.32 13.28
N THR A 309 30.73 12.90 12.08
CA THR A 309 31.92 13.36 11.35
C THR A 309 32.36 14.75 11.80
N ASN A 310 31.42 15.63 12.15
CA ASN A 310 31.70 17.00 12.62
C ASN A 310 31.69 17.07 14.15
N LYS A 311 32.38 16.14 14.82
CA LYS A 311 32.59 16.28 16.26
C LYS A 311 33.41 17.54 16.50
N HIS A 312 32.89 18.44 17.32
CA HIS A 312 33.66 19.58 17.81
C HIS A 312 34.62 19.06 18.87
N TYR A 313 35.91 19.24 18.62
CA TYR A 313 36.95 18.94 19.59
C TYR A 313 37.37 20.26 20.23
N GLN A 314 37.41 20.26 21.55
CA GLN A 314 37.93 21.37 22.31
C GLN A 314 39.24 20.93 22.95
N ASN A 315 40.35 21.51 22.52
CA ASN A 315 41.62 21.25 23.17
C ASN A 315 41.61 21.89 24.55
N VAL A 316 42.12 21.14 25.53
CA VAL A 316 42.20 21.59 26.91
C VAL A 316 43.65 21.51 27.34
N LEU A 317 44.21 22.64 27.75
CA LEU A 317 45.54 22.71 28.32
C LEU A 317 45.41 22.73 29.84
N VAL A 318 46.02 21.74 30.49
CA VAL A 318 46.01 21.57 31.95
C VAL A 318 47.43 21.76 32.45
N ASP A 319 47.64 22.73 33.34
CA ASP A 319 48.93 22.89 34.01
C ASP A 319 49.09 21.80 35.10
N ALA A 320 50.14 20.99 34.97
CA ALA A 320 50.50 19.93 35.91
C ALA A 320 51.65 20.34 36.86
N THR A 321 52.08 21.59 36.82
CA THR A 321 53.26 22.04 37.58
C THR A 321 52.92 22.27 39.05
N ASN A 322 53.54 21.50 39.95
CA ASN A 322 53.27 21.51 41.40
C ASN A 322 53.73 22.80 42.15
N LYS A 323 54.10 23.87 41.44
CA LYS A 323 54.67 25.11 42.00
C LYS A 323 53.83 26.37 41.77
N ARG A 324 52.72 26.28 41.03
CA ARG A 324 51.81 27.40 40.74
C ARG A 324 50.35 26.98 40.91
N THR A 325 49.44 27.95 40.96
CA THR A 325 47.99 27.69 40.97
C THR A 325 47.62 26.93 39.69
N PRO A 326 47.07 25.71 39.78
CA PRO A 326 46.71 24.95 38.60
C PRO A 326 45.62 25.69 37.83
N PHE A 327 45.83 25.89 36.53
CA PHE A 327 44.84 26.49 35.65
C PHE A 327 44.48 25.54 34.53
N VAL A 328 43.23 25.65 34.08
CA VAL A 328 42.73 24.96 32.90
C VAL A 328 42.39 26.01 31.86
N ARG A 329 42.98 25.89 30.67
CA ARG A 329 42.71 26.75 29.54
C ARG A 329 42.01 25.96 28.45
N PHE A 330 40.84 26.44 28.04
CA PHE A 330 40.07 25.87 26.96
C PHE A 330 40.33 26.65 25.67
N GLU A 331 40.81 25.98 24.63
CA GLU A 331 40.86 26.54 23.29
C GLU A 331 39.44 26.62 22.69
N PRO A 332 39.18 27.47 21.67
CA PRO A 332 37.90 27.43 20.96
C PRO A 332 37.65 26.02 20.39
N ALA A 333 36.40 25.56 20.41
CA ALA A 333 36.05 24.27 19.86
C ALA A 333 36.20 24.33 18.32
N ILE A 334 37.10 23.50 17.77
CA ILE A 334 37.39 23.45 16.34
C ILE A 334 36.77 22.18 15.77
N THR A 335 35.99 22.31 14.70
CA THR A 335 35.64 21.19 13.82
C THR A 335 36.92 20.72 13.17
N HIS A 336 37.29 19.44 13.32
CA HIS A 336 38.52 18.84 12.80
C HIS A 336 38.77 19.19 11.31
N ASN A 337 39.43 20.33 11.07
CA ASN A 337 40.12 20.62 9.83
C ASN A 337 41.54 20.14 10.07
N PRO A 338 42.09 19.24 9.23
CA PRO A 338 43.49 18.85 9.37
C PRO A 338 44.33 20.12 9.23
N ILE A 339 44.91 20.56 10.35
CA ILE A 339 45.96 21.57 10.34
C ILE A 339 47.20 20.80 9.91
N PHE A 340 47.72 21.12 8.73
CA PHE A 340 48.92 20.50 8.22
C PHE A 340 50.11 21.15 8.92
N GLN A 341 51.00 20.32 9.46
CA GLN A 341 52.26 20.77 10.02
C GLN A 341 53.34 20.43 9.01
N THR A 342 53.94 21.46 8.44
CA THR A 342 55.06 21.36 7.51
C THR A 342 56.27 22.01 8.17
N HIS A 343 57.47 21.55 7.80
CA HIS A 343 58.70 22.20 8.22
C HIS A 343 59.19 23.09 7.09
N SER A 344 59.51 24.34 7.41
CA SER A 344 60.25 25.24 6.54
C SER A 344 61.64 24.67 6.23
N LEU A 345 62.25 25.12 5.14
CA LEU A 345 63.65 24.81 4.81
C LEU A 345 64.62 25.25 5.92
N ASN A 346 64.22 26.21 6.76
CA ASN A 346 64.97 26.67 7.93
C ASN A 346 64.69 25.86 9.21
N GLY A 347 63.80 24.86 9.15
CA GLY A 347 63.40 24.02 10.28
C GLY A 347 62.20 24.53 11.07
N ASP A 348 61.71 25.74 10.78
CA ASP A 348 60.55 26.32 11.47
C ASP A 348 59.27 25.53 11.20
N LEU A 349 58.46 25.31 12.24
CA LEU A 349 57.18 24.61 12.13
C LEU A 349 56.12 25.58 11.58
N ILE A 350 55.65 25.34 10.36
CA ILE A 350 54.57 26.09 9.73
C ILE A 350 53.26 25.30 9.92
N ARG A 351 52.23 25.98 10.40
CA ARG A 351 50.88 25.42 10.58
C ARG A 351 49.95 25.99 9.53
N GLU A 352 49.62 25.16 8.56
CA GLU A 352 48.84 25.57 7.40
C GLU A 352 47.42 25.02 7.48
N ARG A 353 46.44 25.86 7.11
CA ARG A 353 45.05 25.44 6.91
C ARG A 353 44.71 25.58 5.43
N PHE A 354 44.16 24.52 4.84
CA PHE A 354 43.66 24.59 3.47
C PHE A 354 42.36 25.41 3.41
N ASN A 355 42.41 26.57 2.72
CA ASN A 355 41.23 27.39 2.49
C ASN A 355 40.51 26.93 1.22
N ARG A 356 39.36 26.27 1.40
CA ARG A 356 38.55 25.73 0.30
C ARG A 356 37.98 26.79 -0.66
N LYS A 357 37.94 28.07 -0.28
CA LYS A 357 37.39 29.14 -1.14
C LYS A 357 38.41 29.66 -2.16
N ILE A 358 39.68 29.70 -1.78
CA ILE A 358 40.79 30.17 -2.63
C ILE A 358 41.66 29.04 -3.16
N HIS A 359 41.40 27.78 -2.74
CA HIS A 359 42.17 26.60 -3.10
C HIS A 359 43.68 26.72 -2.79
N GLN A 360 44.03 27.44 -1.72
CA GLN A 360 45.40 27.65 -1.27
C GLN A 360 45.54 27.37 0.23
N PHE A 361 46.75 27.06 0.66
CA PHE A 361 47.11 26.93 2.07
C PHE A 361 47.34 28.33 2.64
N GLU A 362 46.71 28.62 3.77
CA GLU A 362 46.91 29.85 4.53
C GLU A 362 47.59 29.51 5.86
N ASP A 363 48.58 30.31 6.23
CA ASP A 363 49.21 30.21 7.54
C ASP A 363 48.21 30.56 8.64
N VAL A 364 48.08 29.67 9.62
CA VAL A 364 47.26 29.91 10.80
C VAL A 364 48.12 30.70 11.79
N SER A 365 47.85 32.00 11.91
CA SER A 365 48.45 32.82 12.98
C SER A 365 48.06 32.26 14.35
N ASP A 366 49.03 32.05 15.24
CA ASP A 366 48.84 31.55 16.62
C ASP A 366 48.02 32.51 17.53
N ASP A 367 47.61 33.68 17.00
CA ASP A 367 47.01 34.79 17.75
C ASP A 367 45.52 34.61 18.13
N THR A 368 44.88 33.47 17.85
CA THR A 368 43.54 33.18 18.39
C THR A 368 43.60 32.72 19.85
N ILE A 369 44.25 33.51 20.71
CA ILE A 369 44.29 33.31 22.16
C ILE A 369 42.96 33.83 22.74
N THR A 370 41.97 32.95 22.88
CA THR A 370 40.79 33.26 23.69
C THR A 370 41.17 33.32 25.18
N LYS A 371 40.77 34.40 25.85
CA LYS A 371 40.98 34.65 27.29
C LYS A 371 39.98 33.86 28.16
N ASN A 372 39.87 32.55 27.95
CA ASN A 372 39.05 31.66 28.79
C ASN A 372 39.95 30.82 29.70
N THR A 373 40.64 31.48 30.62
CA THR A 373 41.36 30.83 31.73
C THR A 373 40.45 30.78 32.94
N ILE A 374 40.09 29.57 33.37
CA ILE A 374 39.36 29.37 34.63
C ILE A 374 40.41 29.04 35.70
N PRO A 375 40.67 29.95 36.66
CA PRO A 375 41.53 29.61 37.79
C PRO A 375 40.82 28.58 38.66
N ASN A 376 41.51 27.51 39.04
CA ASN A 376 40.95 26.49 39.89
C ASN A 376 40.92 27.01 41.35
N SER A 377 39.86 27.75 41.72
CA SER A 377 39.65 28.16 43.10
C SER A 377 39.18 26.96 43.92
N ARG A 378 40.11 26.12 44.36
CA ARG A 378 39.88 25.32 45.57
C ARG A 378 39.83 26.28 46.75
N SER A 379 38.66 26.85 47.02
CA SER A 379 38.29 27.20 48.37
C SER A 379 38.04 25.89 49.12
N SER A 380 39.11 25.30 49.65
CA SER A 380 38.98 24.37 50.77
C SER A 380 38.60 25.17 52.04
N PRO A 381 37.76 24.58 52.92
CA PRO A 381 36.93 25.26 53.92
C PRO A 381 37.68 26.09 54.96
#